data_AF-A0A0F5VJN5-F1
#
_entry.id   AF-A0A0F5VJN5-F1
#
_cell.length_a   1.000
_cell.length_b   1.000
_cell.length_c   1.000
_cell.angle_alpha   90.00
_cell.angle_beta   90.00
_cell.angle_gamma   90.00
#
_symmetry.space_group_name_H-M   'P 1'
#
loop_
_entity.id
_entity.type
_entity.pdbx_description
1 polymer ?
#
loop_
_entity_poly.entity_id
_entity_poly.type
_entity_poly.pdbx_seq_one_letter_code
_entity_poly.pdbx_strand_id
1 'polypeptide(L)' 'TGTVQGFYTYVFATADGRRSLSAMANTSNKGSANTALGGTLEAAFCGKKPAAKFGSSLLPAESDLPERR' A
#
# COMPACT_ATOMS: atom_id res chain seq x y z
N THR A 1 9.89 3.44 6.58
CA THR A 1 9.69 2.21 5.79
C THR A 1 11.04 1.54 5.58
N GLY A 2 11.06 0.24 5.32
CA GLY A 2 12.29 -0.52 5.09
C GLY A 2 12.11 -1.66 4.11
N THR A 3 13.15 -1.92 3.32
CA THR A 3 13.20 -3.01 2.35
C THR A 3 14.53 -3.74 2.52
N VAL A 4 14.45 -5.05 2.68
CA VAL A 4 15.59 -5.97 2.65
C VAL A 4 15.19 -7.18 1.81
N GLN A 5 16.15 -7.97 1.34
CA GLN A 5 15.85 -9.16 0.55
C GLN A 5 14.88 -10.09 1.29
N GLY A 6 13.79 -10.42 0.62
CA GLY A 6 12.70 -11.24 1.15
C GLY A 6 11.67 -10.48 1.99
N PHE A 7 11.86 -9.19 2.30
CA PHE A 7 10.96 -8.47 3.21
C PHE A 7 10.73 -6.98 2.90
N TYR A 8 9.46 -6.58 3.03
CA TYR A 8 9.04 -5.18 3.14
C TYR A 8 8.50 -4.91 4.54
N THR A 9 8.83 -3.76 5.12
CA THR A 9 8.38 -3.35 6.46
C THR A 9 7.90 -1.90 6.48
N TYR A 10 6.70 -1.68 7.02
CA TYR A 10 6.08 -0.38 7.23
C TYR A 10 5.87 -0.17 8.73
N VAL A 11 6.53 0.85 9.30
CA VAL A 11 6.37 1.25 10.70
C VAL A 11 6.11 2.75 10.73
N PHE A 12 4.96 3.12 11.29
CA PHE A 12 4.49 4.51 11.36
C PHE A 12 3.84 4.76 12.72
N ALA A 13 3.91 6.01 13.18
CA ALA A 13 3.21 6.49 14.36
C ALA A 13 2.57 7.85 14.06
N THR A 14 1.51 8.19 14.80
CA THR A 14 0.97 9.55 14.80
C THR A 14 1.97 10.53 15.39
N ALA A 15 1.84 11.82 15.06
CA ALA A 15 2.75 12.86 15.56
C ALA A 15 2.79 12.92 17.10
N ASP A 16 1.66 12.64 17.77
CA ASP A 16 1.56 12.56 19.22
C ASP A 16 1.98 11.20 19.81
N GLY A 17 2.38 10.25 18.96
CA GLY A 17 2.83 8.90 19.34
C GLY A 17 1.74 7.98 19.91
N ARG A 18 0.49 8.43 20.01
CA ARG A 18 -0.59 7.66 20.66
C ARG A 18 -1.10 6.49 19.83
N ARG A 19 -0.87 6.50 18.51
CA ARG A 19 -1.25 5.41 17.61
C ARG A 19 -0.04 5.02 16.78
N SER A 20 0.19 3.73 16.65
CA SER A 20 1.28 3.17 15.87
C SER A 20 0.81 1.96 15.07
N LEU A 21 1.43 1.77 13.90
CA LEU A 21 1.24 0.59 13.05
C LEU A 21 2.61 0.00 12.73
N SER A 22 2.72 -1.33 12.84
CA SER A 22 3.83 -2.11 12.29
C SER A 22 3.23 -3.19 11.39
N ALA A 23 3.63 -3.21 10.12
CA ALA A 23 3.17 -4.17 9.12
C ALA A 23 4.35 -4.66 8.27
N MET A 24 4.26 -5.91 7.82
CA MET A 24 5.34 -6.59 7.11
C MET A 24 4.80 -7.49 6.02
N ALA A 25 5.55 -7.61 4.93
CA ALA A 25 5.34 -8.62 3.90
C ALA A 25 6.61 -9.45 3.75
N ASN A 26 6.46 -10.79 3.70
CA ASN A 26 7.53 -11.76 3.47
C ASN A 26 7.89 -11.90 1.98
N THR A 27 7.99 -10.76 1.29
CA THR A 27 8.49 -10.68 -0.06
C THR A 27 9.21 -9.35 -0.25
N SER A 28 10.11 -9.29 -1.24
CA SER A 28 10.78 -8.08 -1.69
C SER A 28 10.75 -8.01 -3.22
N ASN A 29 10.97 -6.84 -3.78
CA ASN A 29 10.89 -6.58 -5.23
C ASN A 29 9.53 -6.95 -5.85
N LYS A 30 8.44 -6.76 -5.09
CA LYS A 30 7.08 -7.07 -5.51
C LYS A 30 6.17 -5.86 -5.26
N GLY A 31 5.93 -5.07 -6.30
CA GLY A 31 5.19 -3.81 -6.21
C GLY A 31 3.81 -3.96 -5.57
N SER A 32 3.05 -5.01 -5.91
CA SER A 32 1.73 -5.26 -5.32
C SER A 32 1.75 -5.46 -3.81
N ALA A 33 2.79 -6.11 -3.27
CA ALA A 33 2.97 -6.28 -1.83
C ALA A 33 3.29 -4.94 -1.15
N ASN A 34 4.12 -4.11 -1.77
CA ASN A 34 4.41 -2.76 -1.28
C ASN A 34 3.17 -1.87 -1.30
N THR A 35 2.36 -1.92 -2.36
CA THR A 35 1.08 -1.19 -2.46
C THR A 35 0.09 -1.65 -1.40
N ALA A 36 -0.02 -2.97 -1.17
CA ALA A 36 -0.88 -3.50 -0.11
C ALA A 36 -0.46 -3.02 1.29
N LEU A 37 0.84 -2.97 1.58
CA LEU A 37 1.35 -2.38 2.82
C LEU A 37 1.00 -0.90 2.94
N GLY A 38 1.05 -0.13 1.85
CA GLY A 38 0.55 1.25 1.82
C GLY A 38 -0.94 1.35 2.21
N GLY A 39 -1.77 0.44 1.70
CA GLY A 39 -3.20 0.38 2.06
C GLY A 39 -3.49 0.13 3.54
N THR A 40 -2.55 -0.49 4.27
CA THR A 40 -2.70 -0.72 5.72
C THR A 40 -2.68 0.59 6.52
N LEU A 41 -1.96 1.61 6.05
CA LEU A 41 -1.90 2.93 6.70
C LEU A 41 -3.26 3.62 6.68
N GLU A 42 -3.92 3.59 5.52
CA GLU A 42 -5.24 4.17 5.33
C GLU A 42 -6.27 3.51 6.27
N ALA A 43 -6.29 2.19 6.32
CA ALA A 43 -7.20 1.46 7.19
C ALA A 43 -6.93 1.71 8.69
N ALA A 44 -5.66 1.81 9.07
CA ALA A 44 -5.25 1.95 10.48
C ALA A 44 -5.44 3.36 11.03
N PHE A 45 -5.16 4.40 10.23
CA PHE A 45 -5.16 5.79 10.70
C PHE A 45 -6.35 6.60 10.23
N CYS A 46 -6.82 6.41 9.00
CA CYS A 46 -7.98 7.12 8.45
C CYS A 46 -9.31 6.41 8.77
N GLY A 47 -9.26 5.16 9.24
CA GLY A 47 -10.42 4.36 9.60
C GLY A 47 -11.09 3.68 8.41
N LYS A 48 -12.25 3.05 8.64
CA LYS A 48 -13.00 2.35 7.59
C LYS A 48 -13.55 3.35 6.57
N LYS A 49 -13.04 3.31 5.35
CA LYS A 49 -13.75 3.87 4.19
C LYS A 49 -15.05 3.09 4.01
N PRO A 50 -16.20 3.76 3.78
CA PRO A 50 -17.43 3.06 3.42
C PRO A 50 -17.14 2.13 2.24
N ALA A 51 -17.59 0.88 2.31
CA ALA A 51 -17.40 -0.05 1.20
C ALA A 51 -18.01 0.59 -0.06
N ALA A 52 -17.17 0.96 -1.03
CA ALA A 52 -17.65 1.32 -2.33
C ALA A 52 -18.45 0.12 -2.84
N LYS A 53 -19.73 0.32 -3.14
CA LYS A 53 -20.51 -0.68 -3.87
C LYS A 53 -19.69 -1.00 -5.12
N PHE A 54 -19.19 -2.23 -5.23
CA PHE A 54 -18.49 -2.70 -6.41
C PHE A 54 -19.50 -2.70 -7.57
N GLY A 55 -19.69 -1.55 -8.19
CA GLY A 55 -20.15 -1.48 -9.56
C GLY A 55 -19.01 -2.02 -10.40
N SER A 56 -19.29 -3.04 -11.20
CA SER A 56 -18.36 -3.61 -12.17
C SER A 56 -17.95 -2.56 -13.21
N SER A 57 -17.02 -1.68 -12.86
CA SER A 57 -16.35 -0.79 -13.81
C SER A 57 -14.89 -1.24 -13.91
N LEU A 58 -14.65 -2.15 -14.86
CA LEU A 58 -13.33 -2.34 -15.46
C LEU A 58 -12.93 -1.01 -16.11
N LEU A 59 -12.16 -0.19 -15.41
CA LEU A 59 -11.42 0.87 -16.07
C LEU A 59 -10.18 0.22 -16.70
N PRO A 60 -9.91 0.42 -18.01
CA PRO A 60 -8.74 -0.13 -18.64
C PRO A 60 -7.48 0.45 -17.99
N ALA A 61 -6.48 -0.41 -17.76
CA ALA A 61 -5.17 -0.01 -17.29
C ALA A 61 -4.60 1.08 -18.22
N GLU A 62 -4.01 2.11 -17.61
CA GLU A 62 -3.38 3.24 -18.29
C GLU A 62 -2.41 2.73 -19.36
N SER A 63 -2.53 3.27 -20.59
CA SER A 63 -1.69 2.86 -21.72
C SER A 63 -0.22 3.12 -21.44
N ASP A 64 0.62 2.10 -21.67
CA ASP A 64 2.07 2.15 -21.57
C ASP A 64 2.64 3.27 -22.45
N LEU A 65 3.41 4.19 -21.86
CA LEU A 65 4.04 5.30 -22.57
C LEU A 65 5.27 4.78 -23.35
N PRO A 66 5.48 5.19 -24.60
CA PRO A 66 6.59 4.66 -25.39
C PRO A 66 7.95 5.09 -24.81
N GLU A 67 8.80 4.10 -24.52
CA GLU A 67 10.22 4.33 -24.22
C GLU A 67 10.91 5.00 -25.42
N ARG A 68 11.47 6.19 -25.19
CA ARG A 68 12.31 6.88 -26.18
C ARG A 68 13.62 6.11 -26.36
N ARG A 69 13.84 5.64 -27.59
CA ARG A 69 15.14 5.18 -28.08
C ARG A 69 16.12 6.33 -28.27
#